data_AF-A0A8J3YH85-F1
#
_entry.id   AF-A0A8J3YH85-F1
#
_cell.length_a   1.000
_cell.length_b   1.000
_cell.length_c   1.000
_cell.angle_alpha   90.00
_cell.angle_beta   90.00
_cell.angle_gamma   90.00
#
_symmetry.space_group_name_H-M   'P 1'
#
loop_
_entity.id
_entity.type
_entity.pdbx_description
1 polymer ?
#
loop_
_entity_poly.entity_id
_entity_poly.type
_entity_poly.pdbx_seq_one_letter_code
_entity_poly.pdbx_strand_id
1 'polypeptide(L)'
;MGPVVSVVLLVLPLALALADPSPRTLFGSLCGLLGAVFVLWLGPLGRRPGLPVTAFTQPALHALVRGVADGLGVRRRYDVRLVGEPTVEARVGRLRRELHIGLPLLAVLTRAELRALVGGALAILDRPDGELVAKLRRRWSVHLHENARDGLAPLAAELIPPLDAAAATAAGRADVAAWAFALQEAADLEYVLYLEDVATPPPRWWARAVIDLDEGWCARLAHGIDDPVWDRETAEQLAFAHPGLADEARLLGGRHMVLRTSDDPVEVLPLSVRQRRRLARVTLDIPATYLVVWCRIVDAPQAWWRRRARREADEYRLAAGTRSRAVDVLVLTVLADTSTPHELRHAATVLVEDALLHTGRRLEHPAVRGVLIGPDGERIDRKAIDEALAEPGYPTLRGWLQNEPC
;
A
#
# COMPACT_ATOMS: atom_id res chain seq x y z
N MET A 1 20.14 -7.55 -5.72
CA MET A 1 21.47 -7.98 -6.19
C MET A 1 21.53 -7.61 -7.65
N GLY A 2 22.17 -6.48 -7.97
CA GLY A 2 22.32 -6.04 -9.35
C GLY A 2 23.17 -7.03 -10.15
N PRO A 3 23.14 -6.95 -11.49
CA PRO A 3 23.86 -7.85 -12.39
C PRO A 3 25.35 -7.99 -12.04
N VAL A 4 25.95 -6.99 -11.39
CA VAL A 4 27.36 -6.96 -10.97
C VAL A 4 27.75 -8.07 -9.99
N VAL A 5 26.91 -8.41 -9.00
CA VAL A 5 27.24 -9.48 -8.03
C VAL A 5 27.14 -10.86 -8.70
N SER A 6 26.18 -11.02 -9.62
CA SER A 6 26.04 -12.22 -10.43
C SER A 6 27.20 -12.39 -11.41
N VAL A 7 27.69 -11.29 -12.01
CA VAL A 7 28.85 -11.30 -12.89
C VAL A 7 30.12 -11.64 -12.11
N VAL A 8 30.35 -11.05 -10.93
CA VAL A 8 31.55 -11.37 -10.12
C VAL A 8 31.53 -12.82 -9.63
N LEU A 9 30.38 -13.33 -9.18
CA LEU A 9 30.23 -14.74 -8.76
C LEU A 9 30.40 -15.75 -9.91
N LEU A 10 30.18 -15.35 -11.16
CA LEU A 10 30.35 -16.21 -12.34
C LEU A 10 31.74 -16.05 -12.98
N VAL A 11 32.30 -14.83 -13.00
CA VAL A 11 33.56 -14.49 -13.69
C VAL A 11 34.78 -14.85 -12.86
N LEU A 12 34.75 -14.71 -11.53
CA LEU A 12 35.91 -15.00 -10.69
C LEU A 12 36.30 -16.50 -10.70
N PRO A 13 35.37 -17.48 -10.58
CA PRO A 13 35.71 -18.89 -10.72
C PRO A 13 36.21 -19.22 -12.13
N LEU A 14 35.63 -18.59 -13.16
CA LEU A 14 36.04 -18.81 -14.55
C LEU A 14 37.45 -18.26 -14.82
N ALA A 15 37.78 -17.08 -14.30
CA ALA A 15 39.11 -16.47 -14.43
C ALA A 15 40.18 -17.28 -13.69
N LEU A 16 39.86 -17.80 -12.50
CA LEU A 16 40.77 -18.68 -11.74
C LEU A 16 41.01 -20.02 -12.45
N ALA A 17 39.98 -20.59 -13.08
CA ALA A 17 40.10 -21.80 -13.91
C ALA A 17 40.95 -21.60 -15.17
N LEU A 18 40.93 -20.39 -15.75
CA LEU A 18 41.74 -20.06 -16.93
C LEU A 18 43.20 -19.73 -16.59
N ALA A 19 43.45 -19.20 -15.39
CA ALA A 19 44.80 -18.84 -14.94
C ALA A 19 45.65 -20.05 -14.51
N ASP A 20 45.01 -21.10 -13.98
CA ASP A 20 45.66 -22.36 -13.61
C ASP A 20 44.72 -23.54 -13.90
N PRO A 21 44.93 -24.30 -14.99
CA PRO A 21 44.04 -25.38 -15.41
C PRO A 21 44.27 -26.70 -14.64
N SER A 22 44.84 -26.67 -13.43
CA SER A 22 44.98 -27.87 -12.62
C SER A 22 43.60 -28.53 -12.34
N PRO A 23 43.53 -29.87 -12.17
CA PRO A 23 42.29 -30.56 -11.84
C PRO A 23 41.63 -30.04 -10.54
N ARG A 24 42.44 -29.54 -9.61
CA ARG A 24 41.97 -28.99 -8.31
C ARG A 24 41.30 -27.63 -8.48
N THR A 25 41.86 -26.76 -9.31
CA THR A 25 41.29 -25.42 -9.61
C THR A 25 40.05 -25.54 -10.47
N LEU A 26 40.00 -26.47 -11.43
CA LEU A 26 38.80 -26.77 -12.21
C LEU A 26 37.65 -27.29 -11.32
N PHE A 27 37.93 -28.22 -10.40
CA PHE A 27 36.92 -28.73 -9.48
C PHE A 27 36.41 -27.65 -8.51
N GLY A 28 37.31 -26.86 -7.91
CA GLY A 28 36.93 -25.75 -7.03
C GLY A 28 36.07 -24.69 -7.76
N SER A 29 36.40 -24.38 -9.01
CA SER A 29 35.66 -23.43 -9.83
C SER A 29 34.28 -23.96 -10.23
N LEU A 30 34.18 -25.26 -10.56
CA LEU A 30 32.90 -25.92 -10.82
C LEU A 30 31.99 -25.93 -9.57
N CYS A 31 32.54 -26.25 -8.39
CA CYS A 31 31.79 -26.18 -7.13
C CYS A 31 31.36 -24.74 -6.79
N GLY A 32 32.21 -23.74 -7.04
CA GLY A 32 31.87 -22.32 -6.87
C GLY A 32 30.74 -21.86 -7.81
N LEU A 33 30.81 -22.26 -9.09
CA LEU A 33 29.76 -22.03 -10.09
C LEU A 33 28.45 -22.72 -9.70
N LEU A 34 28.50 -23.99 -9.31
CA LEU A 34 27.32 -24.73 -8.85
C LEU A 34 26.74 -24.13 -7.58
N GLY A 35 27.56 -23.67 -6.63
CA GLY A 35 27.11 -22.97 -5.43
C GLY A 35 26.50 -21.59 -5.73
N ALA A 36 27.09 -20.83 -6.64
CA ALA A 36 26.56 -19.53 -7.07
C ALA A 36 25.25 -19.69 -7.84
N VAL A 37 25.17 -20.65 -8.77
CA VAL A 37 23.92 -21.04 -9.44
C VAL A 37 22.92 -21.52 -8.40
N PHE A 38 23.28 -22.36 -7.45
CA PHE A 38 22.39 -22.84 -6.39
C PHE A 38 21.85 -21.67 -5.54
N VAL A 39 22.67 -20.70 -5.16
CA VAL A 39 22.24 -19.51 -4.39
C VAL A 39 21.39 -18.55 -5.24
N LEU A 40 21.74 -18.34 -6.51
CA LEU A 40 20.99 -17.49 -7.45
C LEU A 40 19.67 -18.12 -7.87
N TRP A 41 19.62 -19.45 -8.00
CA TRP A 41 18.46 -20.20 -8.44
C TRP A 41 17.52 -20.52 -7.27
N LEU A 42 18.06 -20.84 -6.08
CA LEU A 42 17.24 -21.11 -4.89
C LEU A 42 16.94 -19.88 -4.03
N GLY A 43 17.72 -18.81 -4.14
CA GLY A 43 17.45 -17.55 -3.44
C GLY A 43 16.04 -17.00 -3.71
N PRO A 44 15.57 -16.99 -4.97
CA PRO A 44 14.19 -16.67 -5.33
C PRO A 44 13.19 -17.78 -4.97
N LEU A 45 13.56 -19.07 -5.14
CA LEU A 45 12.67 -20.21 -4.83
C LEU A 45 12.36 -20.35 -3.33
N GLY A 46 13.20 -19.80 -2.44
CA GLY A 46 13.08 -19.90 -1.00
C GLY A 46 12.31 -18.78 -0.30
N ARG A 47 12.05 -17.64 -0.96
CA ARG A 47 11.38 -16.49 -0.32
C ARG A 47 9.98 -16.31 -0.88
N ARG A 48 9.07 -17.16 -0.42
CA ARG A 48 7.63 -16.93 -0.63
C ARG A 48 7.27 -15.55 -0.06
N PRO A 49 6.66 -14.64 -0.84
CA PRO A 49 6.15 -13.40 -0.28
C PRO A 49 5.13 -13.71 0.81
N GLY A 50 5.17 -12.96 1.90
CA GLY A 50 4.25 -13.10 3.03
C GLY A 50 4.59 -14.15 4.10
N LEU A 51 3.72 -14.19 5.11
CA LEU A 51 3.79 -15.06 6.29
C LEU A 51 2.68 -16.11 6.22
N PRO A 52 2.93 -17.38 6.57
CA PRO A 52 1.88 -18.39 6.57
C PRO A 52 0.80 -18.07 7.62
N VAL A 53 -0.45 -18.14 7.20
CA VAL A 53 -1.64 -18.05 8.07
C VAL A 53 -2.12 -19.47 8.35
N THR A 54 -2.00 -19.89 9.60
CA THR A 54 -2.45 -21.20 10.09
C THR A 54 -3.27 -21.01 11.37
N ALA A 55 -3.94 -22.07 11.81
CA ALA A 55 -4.65 -22.09 13.09
C ALA A 55 -3.77 -21.71 14.29
N PHE A 56 -2.44 -21.85 14.18
CA PHE A 56 -1.49 -21.51 15.25
C PHE A 56 -0.93 -20.10 15.12
N THR A 57 -0.69 -19.63 13.90
CA THR A 57 -0.06 -18.31 13.70
C THR A 57 -1.07 -17.18 13.73
N GLN A 58 -2.27 -17.39 13.20
CA GLN A 58 -3.32 -16.38 13.05
C GLN A 58 -4.69 -17.08 13.13
N PRO A 59 -5.14 -17.50 14.33
CA PRO A 59 -6.29 -18.39 14.50
C PRO A 59 -7.60 -17.81 13.98
N ALA A 60 -7.92 -16.55 14.30
CA ALA A 60 -9.16 -15.90 13.87
C ALA A 60 -9.24 -15.76 12.35
N LEU A 61 -8.16 -15.27 11.72
CA LEU A 61 -8.09 -15.14 10.27
C LEU A 61 -8.17 -16.51 9.57
N HIS A 62 -7.44 -17.51 10.08
CA HIS A 62 -7.50 -18.87 9.55
C HIS A 62 -8.90 -19.47 9.67
N ALA A 63 -9.57 -19.29 10.80
CA ALA A 63 -10.95 -19.76 11.02
C ALA A 63 -11.93 -19.10 10.05
N LEU A 64 -11.82 -17.78 9.82
CA LEU A 64 -12.64 -17.08 8.83
C LEU A 64 -12.45 -17.64 7.43
N VAL A 65 -11.20 -17.79 6.98
CA VAL A 65 -10.91 -18.31 5.62
C VAL A 65 -11.42 -19.74 5.46
N ARG A 66 -11.27 -20.58 6.50
CA ARG A 66 -11.80 -21.96 6.48
C ARG A 66 -13.32 -21.98 6.44
N GLY A 67 -13.98 -21.15 7.25
CA GLY A 67 -15.44 -21.04 7.23
C GLY A 67 -15.99 -20.59 5.88
N VAL A 68 -15.34 -19.64 5.20
CA VAL A 68 -15.73 -19.23 3.84
C VAL A 68 -15.50 -20.35 2.84
N ALA A 69 -14.35 -21.03 2.90
CA ALA A 69 -14.04 -22.12 1.99
C ALA A 69 -15.02 -23.30 2.14
N ASP A 70 -15.36 -23.66 3.38
CA ASP A 70 -16.32 -24.72 3.68
C ASP A 70 -17.73 -24.33 3.19
N GLY A 71 -18.15 -23.07 3.42
CA GLY A 71 -19.43 -22.54 2.96
C GLY A 71 -19.56 -22.49 1.43
N LEU A 72 -18.46 -22.24 0.71
CA LEU A 72 -18.41 -22.26 -0.76
C LEU A 72 -18.12 -23.66 -1.34
N GLY A 73 -17.83 -24.66 -0.50
CA GLY A 73 -17.51 -26.01 -0.94
C GLY A 73 -16.18 -26.13 -1.71
N VAL A 74 -15.19 -25.28 -1.39
CA VAL A 74 -13.86 -25.29 -2.02
C VAL A 74 -13.15 -26.62 -1.76
N ARG A 75 -12.77 -27.32 -2.84
CA ARG A 75 -12.19 -28.68 -2.76
C ARG A 75 -10.69 -28.70 -2.97
N ARG A 76 -10.17 -27.78 -3.77
CA ARG A 76 -8.74 -27.75 -4.10
C ARG A 76 -7.93 -27.27 -2.91
N ARG A 77 -6.74 -27.85 -2.73
CA ARG A 77 -5.80 -27.44 -1.68
C ARG A 77 -5.19 -26.07 -2.00
N TYR A 78 -5.14 -25.20 -1.00
CA TYR A 78 -4.50 -23.89 -1.06
C TYR A 78 -3.72 -23.59 0.24
N ASP A 79 -2.76 -22.68 0.15
CA ASP A 79 -2.07 -22.07 1.29
C ASP A 79 -2.61 -20.65 1.52
N VAL A 80 -2.63 -20.16 2.75
CA VAL A 80 -2.99 -18.76 3.08
C VAL A 80 -1.74 -18.00 3.52
N ARG A 81 -1.56 -16.79 2.99
CA ARG A 81 -0.40 -15.92 3.22
C ARG A 81 -0.86 -14.53 3.64
N LEU A 82 -0.30 -14.03 4.73
CA LEU A 82 -0.40 -12.64 5.12
C LEU A 82 0.70 -11.84 4.39
N VAL A 83 0.33 -10.84 3.62
CA VAL A 83 1.25 -9.98 2.86
C VAL A 83 1.15 -8.53 3.34
N GLY A 84 2.10 -7.68 2.96
CA GLY A 84 2.08 -6.27 3.32
C GLY A 84 1.55 -5.36 2.21
N GLU A 85 1.02 -5.92 1.13
CA GLU A 85 0.29 -5.24 0.06
C GLU A 85 -1.20 -5.16 0.47
N PRO A 86 -1.96 -4.12 0.09
CA PRO A 86 -3.35 -3.89 0.52
C PRO A 86 -4.34 -4.66 -0.39
N THR A 87 -4.16 -5.97 -0.53
CA THR A 87 -4.95 -6.79 -1.47
C THR A 87 -5.42 -8.11 -0.85
N VAL A 88 -6.61 -8.59 -1.25
CA VAL A 88 -7.01 -9.99 -1.10
C VAL A 88 -7.04 -10.62 -2.49
N GLU A 89 -6.03 -11.43 -2.78
CA GLU A 89 -5.84 -11.98 -4.12
C GLU A 89 -5.51 -13.48 -4.14
N ALA A 90 -5.90 -14.12 -5.23
CA ALA A 90 -5.56 -15.49 -5.53
C ALA A 90 -4.31 -15.54 -6.42
N ARG A 91 -3.21 -16.10 -5.90
CA ARG A 91 -2.02 -16.42 -6.70
C ARG A 91 -2.01 -17.91 -7.04
N VAL A 92 -2.29 -18.21 -8.31
CA VAL A 92 -2.25 -19.57 -8.84
C VAL A 92 -1.06 -19.71 -9.78
N GLY A 93 -0.23 -20.72 -9.53
CA GLY A 93 0.80 -21.18 -10.46
C GLY A 93 0.75 -22.70 -10.60
N ARG A 94 1.55 -23.23 -11.52
CA ARG A 94 1.57 -24.65 -11.91
C ARG A 94 1.52 -25.66 -10.75
N LEU A 95 2.20 -25.37 -9.63
CA LEU A 95 2.31 -26.27 -8.48
C LEU A 95 1.72 -25.71 -7.19
N ARG A 96 1.17 -24.48 -7.21
CA ARG A 96 0.81 -23.75 -5.98
C ARG A 96 -0.44 -22.91 -6.17
N ARG A 97 -1.25 -22.90 -5.13
CA ARG A 97 -2.47 -22.11 -4.99
C ARG A 97 -2.36 -21.39 -3.66
N GLU A 98 -2.19 -20.08 -3.70
CA GLU A 98 -1.99 -19.25 -2.51
C GLU A 98 -3.06 -18.17 -2.47
N LEU A 99 -3.74 -18.04 -1.33
CA LEU A 99 -4.57 -16.88 -1.00
C LEU A 99 -3.70 -15.87 -0.27
N HIS A 100 -3.52 -14.70 -0.85
CA HIS A 100 -2.77 -13.61 -0.23
C HIS A 100 -3.77 -12.63 0.39
N ILE A 101 -3.54 -12.28 1.65
CA ILE A 101 -4.37 -11.36 2.42
C ILE A 101 -3.48 -10.25 2.93
N GLY A 102 -3.79 -9.03 2.53
CA GLY A 102 -3.08 -7.82 2.89
C GLY A 102 -3.32 -7.41 4.32
N LEU A 103 -2.24 -7.27 5.09
CA LEU A 103 -2.30 -6.70 6.44
C LEU A 103 -2.93 -5.30 6.46
N PRO A 104 -2.67 -4.38 5.50
CA PRO A 104 -3.31 -3.06 5.48
C PRO A 104 -4.83 -3.12 5.34
N LEU A 105 -5.35 -4.10 4.58
CA LEU A 105 -6.80 -4.27 4.40
C LEU A 105 -7.49 -4.77 5.66
N LEU A 106 -6.82 -5.61 6.45
CA LEU A 106 -7.40 -6.14 7.70
C LEU A 106 -7.73 -5.04 8.71
N ALA A 107 -7.10 -3.87 8.59
CA ALA A 107 -7.40 -2.71 9.41
C ALA A 107 -8.67 -1.96 8.97
N VAL A 108 -9.04 -1.98 7.68
CA VAL A 108 -10.19 -1.22 7.14
C VAL A 108 -11.43 -2.07 6.97
N LEU A 109 -11.30 -3.37 6.76
CA LEU A 109 -12.42 -4.26 6.45
C LEU A 109 -13.08 -4.83 7.71
N THR A 110 -14.40 -4.85 7.71
CA THR A 110 -15.19 -5.67 8.63
C THR A 110 -15.02 -7.16 8.32
N ARG A 111 -15.44 -8.03 9.24
CA ARG A 111 -15.44 -9.49 8.99
C ARG A 111 -16.27 -9.87 7.78
N ALA A 112 -17.41 -9.22 7.55
CA ALA A 112 -18.30 -9.53 6.42
C ALA A 112 -17.67 -9.10 5.09
N GLU A 113 -17.06 -7.92 5.04
CA GLU A 113 -16.35 -7.42 3.87
C GLU A 113 -15.12 -8.29 3.53
N LEU A 114 -14.34 -8.69 4.54
CA LEU A 114 -13.23 -9.62 4.32
C LEU A 114 -13.72 -10.97 3.79
N ARG A 115 -14.84 -11.51 4.30
CA ARG A 115 -15.43 -12.75 3.76
C ARG A 115 -15.77 -12.60 2.29
N ALA A 116 -16.29 -11.44 1.87
CA ALA A 116 -16.60 -11.16 0.47
C ALA A 116 -15.36 -11.31 -0.43
N LEU A 117 -14.29 -10.58 -0.10
CA LEU A 117 -13.06 -10.60 -0.88
C LEU A 117 -12.39 -11.99 -0.89
N VAL A 118 -12.39 -12.66 0.27
CA VAL A 118 -11.90 -14.04 0.40
C VAL A 118 -12.72 -15.00 -0.45
N GLY A 119 -14.05 -14.85 -0.48
CA GLY A 119 -14.95 -15.67 -1.29
C GLY A 119 -14.65 -15.56 -2.80
N GLY A 120 -14.53 -14.33 -3.30
CA GLY A 120 -14.16 -14.08 -4.70
C GLY A 120 -12.78 -14.63 -5.06
N ALA A 121 -11.79 -14.51 -4.18
CA ALA A 121 -10.45 -15.07 -4.39
C ALA A 121 -10.45 -16.62 -4.33
N LEU A 122 -11.17 -17.22 -3.38
CA LEU A 122 -11.28 -18.68 -3.25
C LEU A 122 -11.98 -19.30 -4.45
N ALA A 123 -12.97 -18.63 -5.06
CA ALA A 123 -13.59 -19.09 -6.29
C ALA A 123 -12.57 -19.26 -7.43
N ILE A 124 -11.57 -18.36 -7.54
CA ILE A 124 -10.45 -18.52 -8.48
C ILE A 124 -9.58 -19.73 -8.09
N LEU A 125 -9.25 -19.86 -6.80
CA LEU A 125 -8.41 -20.95 -6.29
C LEU A 125 -9.07 -22.33 -6.43
N ASP A 126 -10.40 -22.42 -6.46
CA ASP A 126 -11.10 -23.68 -6.67
C ASP A 126 -11.27 -24.05 -8.14
N ARG A 127 -10.92 -23.19 -9.10
CA ARG A 127 -11.08 -23.50 -10.52
C ARG A 127 -9.97 -24.38 -11.11
N PRO A 128 -10.28 -25.28 -12.07
CA PRO A 128 -9.26 -26.05 -12.78
C PRO A 128 -8.25 -25.14 -13.51
N ASP A 129 -8.78 -24.12 -14.17
CA ASP A 129 -8.13 -23.07 -14.97
C ASP A 129 -7.74 -21.83 -14.15
N GLY A 130 -7.62 -21.96 -12.82
CA GLY A 130 -7.40 -20.83 -11.90
C GLY A 130 -6.19 -19.94 -12.23
N GLU A 131 -5.12 -20.49 -12.83
CA GLU A 131 -3.97 -19.67 -13.29
C GLU A 131 -4.34 -18.72 -14.43
N LEU A 132 -5.11 -19.22 -15.41
CA LEU A 132 -5.59 -18.42 -16.52
C LEU A 132 -6.56 -17.34 -16.01
N VAL A 133 -7.52 -17.72 -15.17
CA VAL A 133 -8.50 -16.79 -14.58
C VAL A 133 -7.80 -15.71 -13.75
N ALA A 134 -6.83 -16.06 -12.91
CA ALA A 134 -6.06 -15.09 -12.12
C ALA A 134 -5.30 -14.09 -13.02
N LYS A 135 -4.65 -14.57 -14.07
CA LYS A 135 -3.92 -13.72 -15.04
C LYS A 135 -4.86 -12.81 -15.83
N LEU A 136 -5.99 -13.34 -16.28
CA LEU A 136 -7.00 -12.58 -17.02
C LEU A 136 -7.62 -11.50 -16.13
N ARG A 137 -7.99 -11.83 -14.89
CA ARG A 137 -8.49 -10.84 -13.93
C ARG A 137 -7.46 -9.74 -13.68
N ARG A 138 -6.19 -10.09 -13.45
CA ARG A 138 -5.12 -9.08 -13.27
C ARG A 138 -4.98 -8.19 -14.49
N ARG A 139 -4.99 -8.77 -15.70
CA ARG A 139 -4.89 -8.00 -16.94
C ARG A 139 -6.12 -7.13 -17.16
N TRP A 140 -7.31 -7.61 -16.81
CA TRP A 140 -8.55 -6.86 -16.83
C TRP A 140 -8.51 -5.64 -15.91
N SER A 141 -8.07 -5.81 -14.66
CA SER A 141 -7.89 -4.70 -13.73
C SER A 141 -6.91 -3.65 -14.26
N VAL A 142 -5.79 -4.05 -14.86
CA VAL A 142 -4.85 -3.10 -15.50
C VAL A 142 -5.48 -2.41 -16.71
N HIS A 143 -6.15 -3.18 -17.59
CA HIS A 143 -6.78 -2.66 -18.81
C HIS A 143 -7.86 -1.62 -18.52
N LEU A 144 -8.60 -1.82 -17.41
CA LEU A 144 -9.59 -0.88 -16.90
C LEU A 144 -8.99 0.50 -16.59
N HIS A 145 -7.77 0.54 -16.03
CA HIS A 145 -7.08 1.79 -15.75
C HIS A 145 -6.55 2.48 -17.03
N GLU A 146 -6.37 1.73 -18.12
CA GLU A 146 -5.83 2.23 -19.39
C GLU A 146 -6.91 2.69 -20.39
N ASN A 147 -8.20 2.67 -20.03
CA ASN A 147 -9.34 3.09 -20.87
C ASN A 147 -9.48 2.38 -22.24
N ALA A 148 -8.78 1.28 -22.46
CA ALA A 148 -8.98 0.46 -23.64
C ALA A 148 -10.14 -0.50 -23.38
N ARG A 149 -11.21 -0.41 -24.19
CA ARG A 149 -12.44 -1.22 -24.00
C ARG A 149 -12.51 -2.44 -24.92
N ASP A 150 -11.55 -2.60 -25.83
CA ASP A 150 -11.70 -3.51 -26.96
C ASP A 150 -10.88 -4.80 -26.78
N GLY A 151 -11.60 -5.91 -26.50
CA GLY A 151 -11.10 -7.28 -26.66
C GLY A 151 -11.26 -8.21 -25.45
N LEU A 152 -11.28 -7.68 -24.22
CA LEU A 152 -11.38 -8.50 -22.99
C LEU A 152 -12.78 -8.52 -22.35
N ALA A 153 -13.67 -7.61 -22.73
CA ALA A 153 -15.00 -7.49 -22.12
C ALA A 153 -15.87 -8.77 -22.23
N PRO A 154 -15.93 -9.48 -23.38
CA PRO A 154 -16.71 -10.73 -23.46
C PRO A 154 -16.19 -11.80 -22.49
N LEU A 155 -14.87 -11.87 -22.31
CA LEU A 155 -14.23 -12.82 -21.42
C LEU A 155 -14.43 -12.45 -19.94
N ALA A 156 -14.41 -11.17 -19.61
CA ALA A 156 -14.75 -10.68 -18.28
C ALA A 156 -16.23 -10.97 -17.93
N ALA A 157 -17.14 -10.80 -18.89
CA ALA A 157 -18.56 -11.10 -18.71
C ALA A 157 -18.84 -12.58 -18.43
N GLU A 158 -17.99 -13.51 -18.89
CA GLU A 158 -18.11 -14.93 -18.57
C GLU A 158 -17.43 -15.29 -17.23
N LEU A 159 -16.23 -14.75 -16.99
CA LEU A 159 -15.39 -15.18 -15.88
C LEU A 159 -15.69 -14.50 -14.55
N ILE A 160 -16.13 -13.24 -14.56
CA ILE A 160 -16.28 -12.44 -13.34
C ILE A 160 -17.58 -12.70 -12.59
N PRO A 161 -18.78 -12.83 -13.21
CA PRO A 161 -20.02 -13.03 -12.45
C PRO A 161 -20.03 -14.22 -11.49
N PRO A 162 -19.41 -15.38 -11.79
CA PRO A 162 -19.29 -16.46 -10.82
C PRO A 162 -18.41 -16.11 -9.60
N LEU A 163 -17.40 -15.26 -9.78
CA LEU A 163 -16.52 -14.80 -8.69
C LEU A 163 -17.27 -13.79 -7.80
N ASP A 164 -18.01 -12.88 -8.44
CA ASP A 164 -18.89 -11.91 -7.77
C ASP A 164 -19.99 -12.60 -6.96
N ALA A 165 -20.61 -13.64 -7.54
CA ALA A 165 -21.61 -14.46 -6.84
C ALA A 165 -21.02 -15.17 -5.62
N ALA A 166 -19.78 -15.68 -5.72
CA ALA A 166 -19.09 -16.28 -4.58
C ALA A 166 -18.76 -15.23 -3.49
N ALA A 167 -18.37 -14.01 -3.88
CA ALA A 167 -18.14 -12.91 -2.95
C ALA A 167 -19.44 -12.50 -2.23
N ALA A 168 -20.53 -12.29 -2.97
CA ALA A 168 -21.85 -11.97 -2.42
C ALA A 168 -22.35 -13.08 -1.48
N THR A 169 -22.19 -14.35 -1.86
CA THR A 169 -22.56 -15.51 -1.03
C THR A 169 -21.76 -15.55 0.27
N ALA A 170 -20.44 -15.35 0.20
CA ALA A 170 -19.57 -15.36 1.38
C ALA A 170 -19.84 -14.19 2.34
N ALA A 171 -20.20 -13.04 1.80
CA ALA A 171 -20.62 -11.87 2.58
C ALA A 171 -22.05 -12.00 3.15
N GLY A 172 -22.86 -12.87 2.54
CA GLY A 172 -24.30 -13.01 2.78
C GLY A 172 -25.16 -11.98 2.05
N ARG A 173 -24.55 -10.96 1.42
CA ARG A 173 -25.23 -9.88 0.68
C ARG A 173 -24.33 -9.28 -0.40
N ALA A 174 -24.92 -8.91 -1.54
CA ALA A 174 -24.20 -8.31 -2.66
C ALA A 174 -23.69 -6.88 -2.36
N ASP A 175 -24.44 -6.09 -1.60
CA ASP A 175 -24.06 -4.71 -1.27
C ASP A 175 -22.82 -4.64 -0.38
N VAL A 176 -22.67 -5.59 0.54
CA VAL A 176 -21.46 -5.76 1.36
C VAL A 176 -20.26 -6.16 0.48
N ALA A 177 -20.48 -7.03 -0.51
CA ALA A 177 -19.41 -7.43 -1.43
C ALA A 177 -18.95 -6.27 -2.33
N ALA A 178 -19.89 -5.52 -2.91
CA ALA A 178 -19.59 -4.34 -3.71
C ALA A 178 -18.81 -3.29 -2.89
N TRP A 179 -19.26 -3.02 -1.66
CA TRP A 179 -18.57 -2.12 -0.74
C TRP A 179 -17.16 -2.61 -0.37
N ALA A 180 -16.97 -3.92 -0.16
CA ALA A 180 -15.67 -4.49 0.14
C ALA A 180 -14.66 -4.33 -1.02
N PHE A 181 -15.10 -4.51 -2.28
CA PHE A 181 -14.25 -4.25 -3.44
C PHE A 181 -13.90 -2.76 -3.57
N ALA A 182 -14.88 -1.89 -3.33
CA ALA A 182 -14.66 -0.44 -3.33
C ALA A 182 -13.63 -0.01 -2.25
N LEU A 183 -13.76 -0.54 -1.03
CA LEU A 183 -12.79 -0.32 0.05
C LEU A 183 -11.40 -0.86 -0.30
N GLN A 184 -11.32 -2.00 -0.98
CA GLN A 184 -10.02 -2.54 -1.41
C GLN A 184 -9.34 -1.60 -2.42
N GLU A 185 -10.06 -1.10 -3.42
CA GLU A 185 -9.49 -0.18 -4.42
C GLU A 185 -9.07 1.15 -3.79
N ALA A 186 -9.91 1.74 -2.93
CA ALA A 186 -9.57 2.95 -2.19
C ALA A 186 -8.35 2.74 -1.27
N ALA A 187 -8.30 1.62 -0.55
CA ALA A 187 -7.18 1.30 0.31
C ALA A 187 -5.90 0.97 -0.47
N ASP A 188 -6.00 0.39 -1.67
CA ASP A 188 -4.84 0.14 -2.54
C ASP A 188 -4.20 1.46 -2.97
N LEU A 189 -5.00 2.39 -3.48
CA LEU A 189 -4.55 3.72 -3.87
C LEU A 189 -3.89 4.47 -2.70
N GLU A 190 -4.60 4.59 -1.58
CA GLU A 190 -4.11 5.34 -0.41
C GLU A 190 -2.89 4.71 0.25
N TYR A 191 -2.82 3.38 0.26
CA TYR A 191 -1.67 2.69 0.81
C TYR A 191 -0.45 2.81 -0.09
N VAL A 192 -0.61 2.86 -1.42
CA VAL A 192 0.50 3.17 -2.34
C VAL A 192 1.07 4.56 -2.04
N LEU A 193 0.22 5.59 -1.92
CA LEU A 193 0.64 6.94 -1.54
C LEU A 193 1.37 6.94 -0.17
N TYR A 194 0.81 6.24 0.81
CA TYR A 194 1.47 6.03 2.10
C TYR A 194 2.83 5.33 1.99
N LEU A 195 2.98 4.35 1.10
CA LEU A 195 4.28 3.70 0.88
C LEU A 195 5.27 4.63 0.19
N GLU A 196 4.84 5.49 -0.74
CA GLU A 196 5.72 6.50 -1.36
C GLU A 196 6.24 7.50 -0.34
N ASP A 197 5.41 7.85 0.64
CA ASP A 197 5.76 8.70 1.78
C ASP A 197 6.81 8.05 2.70
N VAL A 198 6.63 6.75 2.96
CA VAL A 198 7.43 5.94 3.89
C VAL A 198 8.56 5.19 3.19
N ALA A 199 8.69 5.30 1.87
CA ALA A 199 9.83 4.82 1.13
C ALA A 199 10.95 5.88 1.17
N THR A 200 12.10 5.53 1.74
CA THR A 200 13.32 6.33 1.54
C THR A 200 13.96 5.97 0.20
N PRO A 201 14.39 6.94 -0.63
CA PRO A 201 15.31 6.62 -1.72
C PRO A 201 16.61 6.05 -1.12
N PRO A 202 17.08 4.89 -1.57
CA PRO A 202 18.23 4.24 -0.95
C PRO A 202 19.55 4.93 -1.32
N PRO A 203 20.47 5.15 -0.37
CA PRO A 203 21.90 5.12 -0.66
C PRO A 203 22.29 3.74 -1.22
N ARG A 204 23.25 3.70 -2.16
CA ARG A 204 23.60 2.51 -2.98
C ARG A 204 24.00 1.22 -2.21
N TRP A 205 24.18 1.23 -0.88
CA TRP A 205 24.65 0.07 -0.11
C TRP A 205 24.16 -0.04 1.36
N TRP A 206 23.49 0.98 1.90
CA TRP A 206 22.83 0.94 3.22
C TRP A 206 21.52 1.73 3.14
N ALA A 207 20.44 1.17 3.69
CA ALA A 207 19.15 1.85 3.76
C ALA A 207 18.68 1.95 5.21
N ARG A 208 18.00 3.06 5.56
CA ARG A 208 17.11 3.07 6.72
C ARG A 208 15.72 2.67 6.23
N ALA A 209 14.99 1.86 6.98
CA ALA A 209 13.63 1.48 6.61
C ALA A 209 12.73 1.38 7.83
N VAL A 210 11.44 1.63 7.61
CA VAL A 210 10.40 1.50 8.62
C VAL A 210 10.01 0.03 8.75
N ILE A 211 9.99 -0.46 9.99
CA ILE A 211 9.67 -1.86 10.30
C ILE A 211 8.16 -2.09 10.52
N ASP A 212 7.47 -1.07 11.01
CA ASP A 212 6.10 -1.06 11.53
C ASP A 212 5.17 -0.28 10.59
N LEU A 213 5.22 -0.65 9.30
CA LEU A 213 4.36 -0.06 8.26
C LEU A 213 2.87 -0.17 8.62
N ASP A 214 2.49 -1.28 9.26
CA ASP A 214 1.13 -1.55 9.74
C ASP A 214 0.69 -0.59 10.84
N GLU A 215 1.58 -0.30 11.80
CA GLU A 215 1.29 0.64 12.90
C GLU A 215 1.09 2.06 12.36
N GLY A 216 1.97 2.49 11.44
CA GLY A 216 1.84 3.76 10.75
C GLY A 216 0.58 3.89 9.90
N TRP A 217 0.19 2.81 9.21
CA TRP A 217 -1.04 2.76 8.43
C TRP A 217 -2.28 2.84 9.33
N CYS A 218 -2.33 2.07 10.42
CA CYS A 218 -3.41 2.15 11.41
C CYS A 218 -3.51 3.54 12.04
N ALA A 219 -2.38 4.19 12.33
CA ALA A 219 -2.38 5.57 12.81
C ALA A 219 -2.97 6.56 11.80
N ARG A 220 -2.68 6.38 10.49
CA ARG A 220 -3.28 7.19 9.41
C ARG A 220 -4.79 6.96 9.32
N LEU A 221 -5.25 5.71 9.35
CA LEU A 221 -6.67 5.36 9.35
C LEU A 221 -7.43 5.91 10.57
N ALA A 222 -6.80 5.93 11.74
CA ALA A 222 -7.42 6.45 12.96
C ALA A 222 -7.75 7.96 12.87
N HIS A 223 -7.07 8.69 11.99
CA HIS A 223 -7.35 10.11 11.74
C HIS A 223 -8.39 10.33 10.63
N GLY A 224 -8.85 9.26 9.98
CA GLY A 224 -9.72 9.33 8.81
C GLY A 224 -8.96 9.75 7.56
N ILE A 225 -9.11 8.98 6.48
CA ILE A 225 -8.68 9.40 5.15
C ILE A 225 -9.94 9.72 4.36
N ASP A 226 -10.20 11.02 4.22
CA ASP A 226 -11.40 11.59 3.60
C ASP A 226 -11.21 11.96 2.11
N ASP A 227 -10.19 11.40 1.45
CA ASP A 227 -9.76 11.83 0.11
C ASP A 227 -10.43 11.13 -1.09
N PRO A 228 -10.82 9.83 -1.05
CA PRO A 228 -11.43 9.22 -2.22
C PRO A 228 -12.91 9.61 -2.31
N VAL A 229 -13.21 10.70 -3.02
CA VAL A 229 -14.57 10.95 -3.51
C VAL A 229 -14.93 9.79 -4.42
N TRP A 230 -15.66 8.82 -3.88
CA TRP A 230 -16.21 7.71 -4.64
C TRP A 230 -17.34 8.22 -5.53
N ASP A 231 -16.94 8.85 -6.62
CA ASP A 231 -17.86 9.52 -7.51
C ASP A 231 -18.61 8.51 -8.39
N ARG A 232 -19.49 9.03 -9.22
CA ARG A 232 -20.29 8.21 -10.13
C ARG A 232 -19.41 7.50 -11.16
N GLU A 233 -18.29 8.10 -11.57
CA GLU A 233 -17.38 7.50 -12.55
C GLU A 233 -16.65 6.30 -11.94
N THR A 234 -16.10 6.44 -10.73
CA THR A 234 -15.47 5.33 -9.99
C THR A 234 -16.47 4.20 -9.73
N ALA A 235 -17.71 4.54 -9.37
CA ALA A 235 -18.77 3.55 -9.17
C ALA A 235 -19.13 2.79 -10.46
N GLU A 236 -19.17 3.45 -11.62
CA GLU A 236 -19.39 2.81 -12.91
C GLU A 236 -18.17 1.96 -13.34
N GLN A 237 -16.95 2.41 -13.06
CA GLN A 237 -15.74 1.62 -13.28
C GLN A 237 -15.76 0.34 -12.45
N LEU A 238 -16.14 0.42 -11.17
CA LEU A 238 -16.31 -0.75 -10.31
C LEU A 238 -17.43 -1.67 -10.81
N ALA A 239 -18.58 -1.11 -11.22
CA ALA A 239 -19.70 -1.87 -11.77
C ALA A 239 -19.31 -2.61 -13.07
N PHE A 240 -18.45 -2.02 -13.87
CA PHE A 240 -17.88 -2.64 -15.05
C PHE A 240 -16.82 -3.71 -14.71
N ALA A 241 -16.02 -3.48 -13.67
CA ALA A 241 -15.07 -4.46 -13.16
C ALA A 241 -15.75 -5.69 -12.57
N HIS A 242 -16.92 -5.50 -11.96
CA HIS A 242 -17.72 -6.49 -11.23
C HIS A 242 -19.16 -6.55 -11.76
N PRO A 243 -19.38 -7.11 -12.97
CA PRO A 243 -20.70 -7.17 -13.60
C PRO A 243 -21.76 -7.91 -12.77
N GLY A 244 -21.36 -8.85 -11.91
CA GLY A 244 -22.28 -9.56 -11.00
C GLY A 244 -22.70 -8.75 -9.77
N LEU A 245 -22.05 -7.61 -9.53
CA LEU A 245 -22.33 -6.66 -8.43
C LEU A 245 -22.65 -5.25 -8.99
N ALA A 246 -22.95 -5.14 -10.28
CA ALA A 246 -22.98 -3.86 -10.98
C ALA A 246 -24.03 -2.89 -10.41
N ASP A 247 -25.20 -3.40 -10.03
CA ASP A 247 -26.28 -2.57 -9.50
C ASP A 247 -25.90 -2.02 -8.12
N GLU A 248 -25.34 -2.85 -7.24
CA GLU A 248 -24.84 -2.44 -5.94
C GLU A 248 -23.64 -1.48 -6.03
N ALA A 249 -22.73 -1.73 -6.97
CA ALA A 249 -21.57 -0.86 -7.21
C ALA A 249 -22.01 0.54 -7.67
N ARG A 250 -22.98 0.66 -8.58
CA ARG A 250 -23.50 1.97 -9.02
C ARG A 250 -24.15 2.76 -7.90
N LEU A 251 -24.80 2.09 -6.95
CA LEU A 251 -25.39 2.73 -5.76
C LEU A 251 -24.35 3.35 -4.81
N LEU A 252 -23.06 3.07 -5.03
CA LEU A 252 -21.96 3.72 -4.30
C LEU A 252 -21.63 5.10 -4.86
N GLY A 253 -21.98 5.40 -6.12
CA GLY A 253 -21.70 6.69 -6.76
C GLY A 253 -22.46 7.82 -6.09
N GLY A 254 -21.78 8.56 -5.21
CA GLY A 254 -22.38 9.60 -4.37
C GLY A 254 -22.42 9.28 -2.87
N ARG A 255 -21.90 8.12 -2.44
CA ARG A 255 -21.61 7.86 -1.04
C ARG A 255 -20.25 8.45 -0.67
N HIS A 256 -20.21 9.16 0.46
CA HIS A 256 -18.94 9.59 1.04
C HIS A 256 -18.22 8.36 1.60
N MET A 257 -17.06 8.03 1.02
CA MET A 257 -16.22 6.94 1.49
C MET A 257 -15.13 7.50 2.39
N VAL A 258 -15.04 6.98 3.61
CA VAL A 258 -13.96 7.30 4.55
C VAL A 258 -13.21 6.02 4.86
N LEU A 259 -11.92 5.99 4.57
CA LEU A 259 -11.09 4.90 5.08
C LEU A 259 -10.78 5.19 6.54
N ARG A 260 -11.29 4.32 7.40
CA ARG A 260 -11.08 4.35 8.84
C ARG A 260 -10.83 2.93 9.33
N THR A 261 -10.34 2.81 10.57
CA THR A 261 -10.25 1.50 11.20
C THR A 261 -11.65 0.88 11.31
N SER A 262 -11.76 -0.40 10.94
CA SER A 262 -13.03 -1.13 10.99
C SER A 262 -13.56 -1.20 12.42
N ASP A 263 -14.88 -1.08 12.56
CA ASP A 263 -15.58 -1.27 13.84
C ASP A 263 -15.74 -2.77 14.19
N ASP A 264 -15.56 -3.69 13.21
CA ASP A 264 -15.61 -5.15 13.41
C ASP A 264 -14.43 -5.85 12.68
N PRO A 265 -13.17 -5.62 13.11
CA PRO A 265 -12.02 -6.21 12.44
C PRO A 265 -11.88 -7.70 12.76
N VAL A 266 -11.18 -8.40 11.88
CA VAL A 266 -10.66 -9.74 12.17
C VAL A 266 -9.41 -9.58 13.02
N GLU A 267 -9.38 -10.26 14.16
CA GLU A 267 -8.23 -10.21 15.06
C GLU A 267 -6.97 -10.76 14.37
N VAL A 268 -5.90 -9.96 14.40
CA VAL A 268 -4.57 -10.34 13.92
C VAL A 268 -3.63 -10.32 15.11
N LEU A 269 -3.02 -11.48 15.41
CA LEU A 269 -2.05 -11.57 16.48
C LEU A 269 -0.81 -10.73 16.16
N PRO A 270 -0.19 -10.07 17.17
CA PRO A 270 0.98 -9.25 16.99
C PRO A 270 2.12 -10.01 16.28
N LEU A 271 2.65 -9.40 15.22
CA LEU A 271 3.77 -9.96 14.48
C LEU A 271 5.08 -9.76 15.24
N SER A 272 5.93 -10.79 15.28
CA SER A 272 7.29 -10.68 15.78
C SER A 272 8.12 -9.69 14.96
N VAL A 273 9.16 -9.12 15.56
CA VAL A 273 10.10 -8.19 14.88
C VAL A 273 10.65 -8.78 13.57
N ARG A 274 10.98 -10.08 13.57
CA ARG A 274 11.50 -10.77 12.37
C ARG A 274 10.45 -10.85 11.25
N GLN A 275 9.20 -11.09 11.62
CA GLN A 275 8.06 -11.14 10.69
C GLN A 275 7.77 -9.75 10.10
N ARG A 276 7.73 -8.71 10.94
CA ARG A 276 7.57 -7.31 10.50
C ARG A 276 8.66 -6.88 9.51
N ARG A 277 9.95 -7.13 9.83
CA ARG A 277 11.08 -6.87 8.91
C ARG A 277 10.93 -7.59 7.58
N ARG A 278 10.43 -8.82 7.59
CA ARG A 278 10.24 -9.60 6.35
C ARG A 278 9.13 -9.00 5.50
N LEU A 279 8.00 -8.64 6.10
CA LEU A 279 6.89 -8.00 5.38
C LEU A 279 7.33 -6.64 4.83
N ALA A 280 7.84 -5.75 5.69
CA ALA A 280 8.31 -4.43 5.27
C ALA A 280 9.37 -4.50 4.16
N ARG A 281 10.29 -5.48 4.22
CA ARG A 281 11.27 -5.70 3.16
C ARG A 281 10.63 -6.04 1.82
N VAL A 282 9.59 -6.87 1.81
CA VAL A 282 8.88 -7.24 0.57
C VAL A 282 8.04 -6.08 0.07
N THR A 283 7.28 -5.43 0.96
CA THR A 283 6.41 -4.30 0.64
C THR A 283 7.17 -3.11 0.08
N LEU A 284 8.34 -2.79 0.63
CA LEU A 284 9.17 -1.67 0.17
C LEU A 284 10.14 -2.07 -0.96
N ASP A 285 9.97 -3.27 -1.54
CA ASP A 285 10.85 -3.86 -2.56
C ASP A 285 12.35 -3.77 -2.20
N ILE A 286 12.70 -3.95 -0.92
CA ILE A 286 14.08 -3.84 -0.47
C ILE A 286 14.80 -5.15 -0.77
N PRO A 287 15.87 -5.14 -1.59
CA PRO A 287 16.56 -6.38 -1.94
C PRO A 287 17.10 -7.11 -0.72
N ALA A 288 17.04 -8.44 -0.73
CA ALA A 288 17.58 -9.33 0.30
C ALA A 288 19.01 -9.00 0.76
N THR A 289 19.80 -8.43 -0.14
CA THR A 289 21.22 -8.15 0.02
C THR A 289 21.52 -6.81 0.65
N TYR A 290 20.54 -5.94 0.78
CA TYR A 290 20.76 -4.62 1.35
C TYR A 290 20.81 -4.74 2.88
N LEU A 291 21.86 -4.17 3.45
CA LEU A 291 21.95 -3.91 4.87
C LEU A 291 20.97 -2.79 5.21
N VAL A 292 20.06 -3.09 6.14
CA VAL A 292 18.99 -2.17 6.52
C VAL A 292 19.08 -1.88 8.01
N VAL A 293 19.15 -0.60 8.34
CA VAL A 293 18.94 -0.11 9.70
C VAL A 293 17.44 0.09 9.88
N TRP A 294 16.83 -0.78 10.66
CA TRP A 294 15.39 -0.74 10.92
C TRP A 294 15.08 0.25 12.03
N CYS A 295 14.12 1.11 11.80
CA CYS A 295 13.55 2.04 12.79
C CYS A 295 12.03 1.90 12.80
N ARG A 296 11.40 2.35 13.89
CA ARG A 296 9.94 2.55 13.91
C ARG A 296 9.58 3.84 13.20
N ILE A 297 8.33 3.96 12.77
CA ILE A 297 7.85 5.18 12.10
C ILE A 297 7.95 6.41 13.01
N VAL A 298 7.66 6.24 14.30
CA VAL A 298 7.78 7.30 15.33
C VAL A 298 9.23 7.71 15.60
N ASP A 299 10.18 6.79 15.38
CA ASP A 299 11.61 7.00 15.59
C ASP A 299 12.33 7.48 14.31
N ALA A 300 11.59 7.61 13.21
CA ALA A 300 12.16 8.01 11.93
C ALA A 300 12.70 9.46 12.01
N PRO A 301 13.86 9.75 11.41
CA PRO A 301 14.48 11.08 11.52
C PRO A 301 13.56 12.19 11.02
N GLN A 302 13.42 13.29 11.78
CA GLN A 302 12.59 14.43 11.38
C GLN A 302 12.91 14.98 9.98
N ALA A 303 14.19 14.98 9.60
CA ALA A 303 14.62 15.41 8.27
C ALA A 303 13.99 14.59 7.12
N TRP A 304 13.57 13.35 7.38
CA TRP A 304 12.82 12.55 6.42
C TRP A 304 11.43 13.16 6.19
N TRP A 305 10.67 13.38 7.26
CA TRP A 305 9.33 13.93 7.18
C TRP A 305 9.31 15.35 6.62
N ARG A 306 10.32 16.17 6.94
CA ARG A 306 10.50 17.48 6.30
C ARG A 306 10.71 17.37 4.78
N ARG A 307 11.52 16.42 4.30
CA ARG A 307 11.72 16.21 2.86
C ARG A 307 10.45 15.74 2.16
N ARG A 308 9.65 14.92 2.83
CA ARG A 308 8.34 14.47 2.34
C ARG A 308 7.38 15.66 2.21
N ALA A 309 7.13 16.38 3.31
CA ALA A 309 6.25 17.56 3.33
C ALA A 309 6.66 18.57 2.26
N ARG A 310 7.97 18.80 2.08
CA ARG A 310 8.49 19.67 1.03
C ARG A 310 8.24 19.17 -0.38
N ARG A 311 8.33 17.86 -0.65
CA ARG A 311 8.06 17.29 -1.98
C ARG A 311 6.60 17.49 -2.36
N GLU A 312 5.68 17.15 -1.45
CA GLU A 312 4.25 17.36 -1.65
C GLU A 312 3.95 18.85 -1.84
N ALA A 313 4.56 19.73 -1.04
CA ALA A 313 4.45 21.18 -1.23
C ALA A 313 5.01 21.65 -2.59
N ASP A 314 6.12 21.07 -3.06
CA ASP A 314 6.71 21.37 -4.37
C ASP A 314 5.80 20.92 -5.53
N GLU A 315 5.07 19.81 -5.39
CA GLU A 315 4.06 19.36 -6.36
C GLU A 315 2.92 20.38 -6.50
N TYR A 316 2.39 20.89 -5.39
CA TYR A 316 1.39 21.96 -5.43
C TYR A 316 1.94 23.28 -5.98
N ARG A 317 3.19 23.66 -5.65
CA ARG A 317 3.85 24.85 -6.23
C ARG A 317 3.98 24.74 -7.74
N LEU A 318 4.38 23.56 -8.23
CA LEU A 318 4.51 23.25 -9.66
C LEU A 318 3.15 23.28 -10.36
N ALA A 319 2.13 22.65 -9.80
CA ALA A 319 0.76 22.67 -10.33
C ALA A 319 0.20 24.10 -10.43
N ALA A 320 0.51 24.95 -9.44
CA ALA A 320 0.12 26.35 -9.45
C ALA A 320 1.01 27.26 -10.34
N GLY A 321 2.02 26.71 -11.02
CA GLY A 321 2.91 27.47 -11.90
C GLY A 321 3.84 28.46 -11.18
N THR A 322 4.01 28.30 -9.86
CA THR A 322 4.82 29.23 -9.05
C THR A 322 6.17 28.63 -8.70
N ARG A 323 7.24 29.39 -8.94
CA ARG A 323 8.61 29.03 -8.51
C ARG A 323 9.02 29.66 -7.19
N SER A 324 8.16 30.51 -6.61
CA SER A 324 8.49 31.27 -5.41
C SER A 324 8.34 30.42 -4.16
N ARG A 325 9.31 30.52 -3.25
CA ARG A 325 9.22 29.96 -1.88
C ARG A 325 8.29 30.75 -0.97
N ALA A 326 7.79 31.90 -1.42
CA ALA A 326 6.90 32.72 -0.63
C ALA A 326 5.55 32.01 -0.48
N VAL A 327 5.41 31.27 0.62
CA VAL A 327 4.14 30.73 1.17
C VAL A 327 3.06 31.80 1.08
N ASP A 328 3.44 33.06 1.35
CA ASP A 328 2.58 34.23 1.24
C ASP A 328 1.89 34.36 -0.12
N VAL A 329 2.58 34.18 -1.25
CA VAL A 329 1.96 34.45 -2.57
C VAL A 329 0.92 33.39 -2.91
N LEU A 330 1.15 32.11 -2.61
CA LEU A 330 0.21 31.03 -2.90
C LEU A 330 -0.95 30.99 -1.90
N VAL A 331 -0.65 31.14 -0.62
CA VAL A 331 -1.66 31.20 0.44
C VAL A 331 -2.56 32.43 0.21
N LEU A 332 -2.00 33.59 -0.16
CA LEU A 332 -2.79 34.78 -0.48
C LEU A 332 -3.58 34.66 -1.80
N THR A 333 -3.09 33.97 -2.82
CA THR A 333 -3.86 33.76 -4.08
C THR A 333 -4.94 32.70 -3.92
N VAL A 334 -4.71 31.66 -3.12
CA VAL A 334 -5.69 30.63 -2.81
C VAL A 334 -6.79 31.15 -1.88
N LEU A 335 -6.48 31.99 -0.89
CA LEU A 335 -7.48 32.46 0.08
C LEU A 335 -8.22 33.73 -0.34
N ALA A 336 -7.77 34.43 -1.39
CA ALA A 336 -8.45 35.63 -1.88
C ALA A 336 -9.82 35.34 -2.52
N ASP A 337 -10.15 34.07 -2.80
CA ASP A 337 -11.45 33.67 -3.34
C ASP A 337 -12.18 32.75 -2.37
N THR A 338 -13.25 33.24 -1.74
CA THR A 338 -14.12 32.46 -0.83
C THR A 338 -14.86 31.31 -1.53
N SER A 339 -14.85 31.30 -2.87
CA SER A 339 -15.38 30.25 -3.73
C SER A 339 -14.39 29.10 -3.96
N THR A 340 -13.22 29.11 -3.30
CA THR A 340 -12.13 28.22 -3.66
C THR A 340 -12.51 26.74 -3.56
N PRO A 341 -12.30 25.97 -4.64
CA PRO A 341 -12.44 24.52 -4.64
C PRO A 341 -11.73 23.86 -3.45
N HIS A 342 -12.30 22.76 -2.94
CA HIS A 342 -11.76 21.99 -1.81
C HIS A 342 -10.27 21.65 -1.99
N GLU A 343 -9.86 21.35 -3.22
CA GLU A 343 -8.48 21.04 -3.62
C GLU A 343 -7.50 22.17 -3.27
N LEU A 344 -7.89 23.43 -3.46
CA LEU A 344 -7.03 24.58 -3.17
C LEU A 344 -6.86 24.78 -1.65
N ARG A 345 -7.91 24.54 -0.85
CA ARG A 345 -7.78 24.57 0.62
C ARG A 345 -6.85 23.48 1.14
N HIS A 346 -6.91 22.28 0.56
CA HIS A 346 -5.98 21.22 0.89
C HIS A 346 -4.54 21.62 0.54
N ALA A 347 -4.30 22.15 -0.67
CA ALA A 347 -3.00 22.65 -1.07
C ALA A 347 -2.46 23.75 -0.12
N ALA A 348 -3.31 24.70 0.29
CA ALA A 348 -2.94 25.73 1.27
C ALA A 348 -2.54 25.14 2.62
N THR A 349 -3.31 24.16 3.13
CA THR A 349 -2.98 23.43 4.36
C THR A 349 -1.60 22.78 4.25
N VAL A 350 -1.34 22.06 3.15
CA VAL A 350 -0.07 21.39 2.89
C VAL A 350 1.11 22.37 2.90
N LEU A 351 0.93 23.55 2.31
CA LEU A 351 1.97 24.58 2.24
C LEU A 351 2.22 25.26 3.59
N VAL A 352 1.16 25.51 4.36
CA VAL A 352 1.27 26.03 5.73
C VAL A 352 2.00 25.01 6.60
N GLU A 353 1.64 23.73 6.54
CA GLU A 353 2.33 22.69 7.29
C GLU A 353 3.82 22.61 6.96
N ASP A 354 4.18 22.65 5.67
CA ASP A 354 5.59 22.70 5.25
C ASP A 354 6.31 23.90 5.88
N ALA A 355 5.70 25.08 5.85
CA ALA A 355 6.26 26.29 6.46
C ALA A 355 6.44 26.15 7.99
N LEU A 356 5.43 25.62 8.69
CA LEU A 356 5.48 25.40 10.13
C LEU A 356 6.52 24.33 10.53
N LEU A 357 6.75 23.33 9.70
CA LEU A 357 7.84 22.36 9.92
C LEU A 357 9.23 23.00 9.81
N HIS A 358 9.37 24.10 9.06
CA HIS A 358 10.61 24.88 8.97
C HIS A 358 10.82 25.79 10.19
N THR A 359 9.78 26.16 10.93
CA THR A 359 9.88 26.92 12.20
C THR A 359 10.16 26.03 13.41
N GLY A 360 10.70 24.82 13.20
CA GLY A 360 11.11 23.91 14.28
C GLY A 360 9.97 23.08 14.89
N ARG A 361 8.72 23.26 14.45
CA ARG A 361 7.60 22.39 14.83
C ARG A 361 7.81 20.97 14.27
N ARG A 362 7.15 19.99 14.88
CA ARG A 362 7.20 18.56 14.47
C ARG A 362 5.79 17.99 14.32
N LEU A 363 5.62 16.95 13.51
CA LEU A 363 4.36 16.20 13.49
C LEU A 363 4.14 15.47 14.82
N GLU A 364 2.89 15.43 15.30
CA GLU A 364 2.49 14.61 16.46
C GLU A 364 2.76 13.12 16.17
N HIS A 365 2.28 12.65 15.02
CA HIS A 365 2.59 11.33 14.50
C HIS A 365 3.23 11.46 13.11
N PRO A 366 4.44 10.93 12.86
CA PRO A 366 5.13 11.21 11.60
C PRO A 366 4.47 10.65 10.33
N ALA A 367 3.61 9.65 10.49
CA ALA A 367 2.82 9.08 9.40
C ALA A 367 1.59 9.92 9.02
N VAL A 368 1.20 10.88 9.85
CA VAL A 368 -0.10 11.56 9.80
C VAL A 368 0.13 13.07 9.67
N ARG A 369 -0.49 13.68 8.66
CA ARG A 369 -0.53 15.13 8.49
C ARG A 369 -1.63 15.76 9.34
N GLY A 370 -1.59 17.07 9.51
CA GLY A 370 -2.67 17.78 10.15
C GLY A 370 -2.62 17.83 11.67
N VAL A 371 -1.53 17.40 12.33
CA VAL A 371 -1.25 17.78 13.73
C VAL A 371 0.23 18.06 13.93
N LEU A 372 0.55 19.30 14.26
CA LEU A 372 1.88 19.80 14.56
C LEU A 372 2.02 20.14 16.04
N ILE A 373 3.16 19.81 16.62
CA ILE A 373 3.54 20.13 17.99
C ILE A 373 4.68 21.17 17.95
N GLY A 374 4.43 22.31 18.58
CA GLY A 374 5.38 23.40 18.79
C GLY A 374 6.49 23.05 19.79
N PRO A 375 7.56 23.87 19.84
CA PRO A 375 8.66 23.67 20.79
C PRO A 375 8.24 23.79 22.27
N ASP A 376 7.17 24.55 22.53
CA ASP A 376 6.52 24.75 23.82
C ASP A 376 5.42 23.71 24.14
N GLY A 377 5.15 22.79 23.20
CA GLY A 377 4.08 21.81 23.29
C GLY A 377 2.73 22.28 22.75
N GLU A 378 2.63 23.48 22.16
CA GLU A 378 1.43 23.93 21.45
C GLU A 378 1.04 22.90 20.38
N ARG A 379 -0.25 22.54 20.33
CA ARG A 379 -0.79 21.61 19.33
C ARG A 379 -1.60 22.40 18.30
N ILE A 380 -1.24 22.27 17.03
CA ILE A 380 -1.94 22.89 15.90
C ILE A 380 -2.41 21.78 15.00
N ASP A 381 -3.72 21.62 14.90
CA ASP A 381 -4.33 20.66 14.00
C ASP A 381 -4.79 21.31 12.68
N ARG A 382 -5.24 20.48 11.73
CA ARG A 382 -5.77 20.93 10.44
C ARG A 382 -6.92 21.92 10.60
N LYS A 383 -7.80 21.70 11.58
CA LYS A 383 -8.92 22.60 11.85
C LYS A 383 -8.41 23.97 12.29
N ALA A 384 -7.40 24.03 13.16
CA ALA A 384 -6.78 25.28 13.56
C ALA A 384 -6.11 25.99 12.37
N ILE A 385 -5.48 25.24 11.45
CA ILE A 385 -4.94 25.80 10.20
C ILE A 385 -6.06 26.37 9.33
N ASP A 386 -7.15 25.61 9.11
CA ASP A 386 -8.30 26.05 8.33
C ASP A 386 -8.97 27.30 8.93
N GLU A 387 -9.09 27.36 10.27
CA GLU A 387 -9.61 28.52 10.99
C GLU A 387 -8.68 29.73 10.82
N ALA A 388 -7.36 29.56 10.98
CA ALA A 388 -6.37 30.63 10.80
C ALA A 388 -6.30 31.13 9.35
N LEU A 389 -6.55 30.24 8.37
CA LEU A 389 -6.68 30.56 6.95
C LEU A 389 -8.00 31.31 6.65
N ALA A 390 -9.03 31.18 7.47
CA ALA A 390 -10.29 31.90 7.31
C ALA A 390 -10.28 33.31 7.94
N GLU A 391 -9.30 33.62 8.78
CA GLU A 391 -9.19 34.93 9.45
C GLU A 391 -8.81 36.06 8.47
N PRO A 392 -9.54 37.21 8.47
CA PRO A 392 -9.16 38.37 7.69
C PRO A 392 -7.76 38.88 8.03
N GLY A 393 -6.84 38.84 7.06
CA GLY A 393 -5.46 39.29 7.25
C GLY A 393 -4.54 38.28 7.95
N TYR A 394 -5.05 37.09 8.28
CA TYR A 394 -4.31 35.91 8.78
C TYR A 394 -3.37 36.18 9.98
N PRO A 395 -3.81 36.93 11.02
CA PRO A 395 -2.94 37.29 12.14
C PRO A 395 -2.42 36.05 12.89
N THR A 396 -3.25 35.03 13.10
CA THR A 396 -2.84 33.78 13.77
C THR A 396 -1.76 33.05 12.96
N LEU A 397 -1.97 32.88 11.65
CA LEU A 397 -1.01 32.23 10.77
C LEU A 397 0.31 33.00 10.70
N ARG A 398 0.28 34.34 10.61
CA ARG A 398 1.49 35.16 10.66
C ARG A 398 2.23 35.01 11.97
N GLY A 399 1.53 35.00 13.11
CA GLY A 399 2.13 34.77 14.42
C GLY A 399 2.88 33.43 14.48
N TRP A 400 2.25 32.36 13.97
CA TRP A 400 2.88 31.06 13.88
C TRP A 400 4.13 31.01 13.00
N LEU A 401 4.14 31.75 11.88
CA LEU A 401 5.25 31.79 10.93
C LEU A 401 6.39 32.71 11.37
N GLN A 402 6.10 33.75 12.16
CA GLN A 402 7.06 34.74 12.66
C GLN A 402 7.80 34.29 13.92
N ASN A 403 7.28 33.29 14.64
CA ASN A 403 7.97 32.66 15.75
C ASN A 403 9.11 31.77 15.22
N GLU A 404 10.22 32.40 14.79
CA GLU A 404 11.44 31.69 14.44
C GLU A 404 12.04 31.05 15.70
N PRO A 405 12.39 29.75 15.69
CA PRO A 405 13.27 29.21 16.70
C PRO A 405 14.67 29.81 16.47
N CYS A 406 15.15 30.62 17.42
CA CYS A 406 16.54 31.05 17.48
C CYS A 406 17.51 29.87 17.50
#